data_AF-A0ABD5IZ01-F1
#
_entry.id   AF-A0ABD5IZ01-F1
#
_cell.length_a   1.000
_cell.length_b   1.000
_cell.length_c   1.000
_cell.angle_alpha   90.00
_cell.angle_beta   90.00
_cell.angle_gamma   90.00
#
_symmetry.space_group_name_H-M   'P 1'
#
loop_
_entity.id
_entity.type
_entity.pdbx_description
1 polymer ?
#
loop_
_entity_poly.entity_id
_entity_poly.type
_entity_poly.pdbx_seq_one_letter_code
_entity_poly.pdbx_strand_id
1 'polypeptide(L)' 'MLKTSFLKVAKSSPYYTAFFLAVMTGMRQGEILGLRWKDIDFENERLYVKQTLTQNNLKIGLKVKRVIAQSV' A
#
# COMPACT_ATOMS: atom_id res chain seq x y z
N MET A 1 10.23 7.07 -15.10
CA MET A 1 9.66 8.37 -15.52
C MET A 1 8.18 8.55 -15.11
N LEU A 2 7.27 7.62 -15.41
CA LEU A 2 5.82 7.75 -15.10
C LEU A 2 5.44 7.69 -13.60
N LYS A 3 6.13 6.88 -12.78
CA LYS A 3 5.82 6.75 -11.34
C LYS A 3 6.04 8.06 -10.58
N THR A 4 7.11 8.78 -10.91
CA THR A 4 7.55 9.98 -10.21
C THR A 4 6.68 11.19 -10.57
N SER A 5 6.20 11.30 -11.82
CA SER A 5 5.28 12.37 -12.23
C SER A 5 3.91 12.21 -11.59
N PHE A 6 3.37 10.99 -11.52
CA PHE A 6 2.09 10.72 -10.86
C PHE A 6 2.12 11.04 -9.37
N LEU A 7 3.13 10.55 -8.63
CA LEU A 7 3.21 10.80 -7.19
C LEU A 7 3.48 12.27 -6.85
N LYS A 8 4.12 13.04 -7.74
CA LYS A 8 4.25 14.49 -7.60
C LYS A 8 2.90 15.20 -7.61
N VAL A 9 2.02 14.82 -8.54
CA VAL A 9 0.66 15.39 -8.60
C VAL A 9 -0.19 14.90 -7.43
N ALA A 10 -0.07 13.63 -7.07
CA ALA A 10 -0.85 13.03 -5.99
C ALA A 10 -0.50 13.56 -4.59
N LYS A 11 0.64 14.26 -4.40
CA LYS A 11 1.08 14.78 -3.10
C LYS A 11 0.08 15.74 -2.45
N SER A 12 -0.72 16.46 -3.22
CA SER A 12 -1.76 17.36 -2.69
C SER A 12 -3.06 16.62 -2.34
N SER A 13 -3.18 15.35 -2.67
CA SER A 13 -4.38 14.55 -2.40
C SER A 13 -4.36 14.01 -0.97
N PRO A 14 -5.50 13.99 -0.26
CA PRO A 14 -5.62 13.26 1.00
C PRO A 14 -5.37 11.75 0.85
N TYR A 15 -5.45 11.22 -0.39
CA TYR A 15 -5.20 9.82 -0.70
C TYR A 15 -3.75 9.52 -1.07
N TYR A 16 -2.82 10.48 -0.89
CA TYR A 16 -1.41 10.31 -1.25
C TYR A 16 -0.81 9.01 -0.71
N THR A 17 -1.04 8.69 0.56
CA THR A 17 -0.53 7.46 1.20
C THR A 17 -1.05 6.20 0.50
N ALA A 18 -2.32 6.17 0.11
CA ALA A 18 -2.90 5.04 -0.60
C ALA A 18 -2.26 4.87 -1.99
N PHE A 19 -2.07 5.97 -2.71
CA PHE A 19 -1.39 5.96 -4.01
C PHE A 19 0.07 5.56 -3.89
N PHE A 20 0.78 6.06 -2.87
CA PHE A 20 2.16 5.71 -2.59
C PHE A 20 2.29 4.20 -2.36
N LEU A 21 1.45 3.62 -1.50
CA LEU A 21 1.43 2.19 -1.25
C LEU A 21 1.15 1.40 -2.53
N ALA A 22 0.12 1.77 -3.30
CA ALA A 22 -0.20 1.09 -4.56
C ALA A 22 0.99 1.07 -5.54
N VAL A 23 1.68 2.20 -5.71
CA VAL A 23 2.79 2.34 -6.67
C VAL A 23 4.07 1.67 -6.17
N MET A 24 4.33 1.68 -4.86
CA MET A 24 5.53 1.10 -4.26
C MET A 24 5.44 -0.41 -4.06
N THR A 25 4.28 -0.94 -3.65
CA THR A 25 4.16 -2.35 -3.25
C THR A 25 3.31 -3.19 -4.22
N GLY A 26 2.61 -2.54 -5.17
CA GLY A 26 1.67 -3.20 -6.08
C GLY A 26 0.42 -3.73 -5.38
N MET A 27 0.08 -3.22 -4.20
CA MET A 27 -1.16 -3.58 -3.51
C MET A 27 -2.39 -3.06 -4.28
N ARG A 28 -3.47 -3.85 -4.25
CA ARG A 28 -4.78 -3.44 -4.75
C ARG A 28 -5.51 -2.58 -3.72
N GLN A 29 -6.48 -1.78 -4.16
CA GLN A 29 -7.27 -0.89 -3.30
C GLN A 29 -7.85 -1.62 -2.07
N GLY A 30 -8.45 -2.80 -2.23
CA GLY A 30 -9.00 -3.56 -1.09
C GLY A 30 -7.93 -4.04 -0.10
N GLU A 31 -6.70 -4.28 -0.54
CA GLU A 31 -5.57 -4.65 0.32
C GLU A 31 -5.07 -3.43 1.10
N ILE A 32 -5.06 -2.25 0.48
CA ILE A 32 -4.67 -0.97 1.11
C ILE A 32 -5.70 -0.56 2.16
N LEU A 33 -6.99 -0.63 1.82
CA LEU A 33 -8.09 -0.31 2.74
C LEU A 33 -8.21 -1.35 3.87
N GLY A 34 -7.74 -2.58 3.64
CA GLY A 34 -7.70 -3.63 4.65
C GLY A 34 -6.45 -3.59 5.54
N LEU A 35 -5.43 -2.80 5.22
CA LEU A 35 -4.16 -2.77 5.96
C LEU A 35 -4.38 -2.20 7.38
N ARG A 36 -3.76 -2.83 8.38
CA ARG A 36 -3.82 -2.39 9.78
C ARG A 36 -2.41 -2.05 10.26
N TRP A 37 -2.30 -1.12 11.20
CA TRP A 37 -1.01 -0.70 11.79
C TRP A 37 -0.19 -1.87 12.34
N LYS A 38 -0.83 -2.83 13.00
CA LYS A 38 -0.16 -4.03 13.54
C LYS A 38 0.41 -4.99 12.49
N ASP A 39 0.07 -4.78 11.22
CA ASP A 39 0.56 -5.59 10.10
C ASP A 39 1.71 -4.90 9.36
N ILE A 40 2.28 -3.83 9.92
CA ILE A 40 3.44 -3.12 9.38
C ILE A 40 4.66 -3.42 10.26
N ASP A 41 5.73 -3.83 9.61
CA ASP A 41 7.04 -4.07 10.21
C ASP A 41 8.00 -3.02 9.64
N PHE A 42 8.22 -1.97 10.42
CA PHE A 42 9.08 -0.85 10.04
C PHE A 42 10.56 -1.21 10.07
N GLU A 43 10.97 -2.17 10.90
CA GLU A 43 12.36 -2.60 11.03
C GLU A 43 12.82 -3.36 9.78
N ASN A 44 11.93 -4.18 9.22
CA ASN A 44 12.23 -5.01 8.05
C ASN A 44 11.68 -4.45 6.74
N GLU A 45 11.13 -3.23 6.73
CA GLU A 45 10.51 -2.56 5.58
C GLU A 45 9.43 -3.42 4.88
N ARG A 46 8.63 -4.11 5.70
CA ARG A 46 7.63 -5.07 5.25
C ARG A 46 6.24 -4.67 5.72
N LEU A 47 5.26 -5.07 4.92
CA LEU A 47 3.87 -5.08 5.34
C LEU A 47 3.25 -6.42 5.02
N TYR A 48 2.30 -6.81 5.87
CA TYR A 48 1.58 -8.06 5.79
C TYR A 48 0.14 -7.77 5.39
N VAL A 49 -0.23 -8.11 4.15
CA VAL A 49 -1.63 -8.08 3.73
C VAL A 49 -2.30 -9.32 4.33
N LYS A 50 -3.03 -9.14 5.44
CA LYS A 50 -3.78 -10.22 6.11
C LYS A 50 -5.27 -10.22 5.81
N GLN A 51 -5.77 -9.09 5.33
CA GLN A 51 -7.18 -8.90 4.99
C GLN A 51 -7.31 -8.01 3.76
N THR A 52 -8.37 -8.24 2.99
CA THR A 52 -8.74 -7.45 1.82
C THR A 52 -10.18 -7.00 2.02
N LEU A 53 -10.41 -5.69 2.03
CA LEU A 53 -11.76 -5.14 2.04
C LEU A 53 -12.42 -5.41 0.69
N THR A 54 -13.62 -6.01 0.71
CA THR A 54 -14.49 -6.20 -0.45
C THR A 54 -15.79 -5.43 -0.23
N GLN A 55 -16.64 -5.38 -1.25
CA GLN A 55 -17.86 -4.58 -1.23
C GLN A 55 -18.80 -4.95 -0.06
N ASN A 56 -18.81 -6.21 0.36
CA ASN A 56 -19.75 -6.70 1.36
C ASN A 56 -19.05 -7.27 2.61
N ASN A 57 -17.74 -7.54 2.59
CA ASN A 57 -17.06 -8.29 3.66
C ASN A 57 -15.54 -7.99 3.73
N LEU A 58 -14.89 -8.48 4.77
CA LEU A 58 -13.44 -8.62 4.85
C LEU A 58 -13.03 -10.03 4.44
N LYS A 59 -12.24 -10.16 3.37
CA LYS A 59 -11.62 -11.43 2.98
C LYS A 59 -10.30 -11.61 3.71
N ILE A 60 -10.14 -12.69 4.47
CA ILE A 60 -8.89 -13.02 5.16
C ILE A 60 -7.96 -13.79 4.21
N GLY A 61 -6.68 -13.45 4.24
CA GLY A 61 -5.63 -14.15 3.49
C GLY A 61 -4.28 -13.47 3.69
N LEU A 62 -3.19 -14.24 3.75
CA LEU A 62 -1.85 -13.73 4.05
C LEU A 62 -1.02 -13.56 2.78
N LYS A 63 -0.52 -12.34 2.55
CA LYS A 63 0.52 -12.04 1.56
C LYS A 63 1.54 -11.07 2.17
N VAL A 64 2.82 -11.31 1.92
CA VAL A 64 3.89 -10.38 2.35
C VAL A 64 4.23 -9.47 1.17
N LYS A 65 4.29 -8.17 1.42
CA LYS A 65 4.72 -7.17 0.43
C LYS A 65 5.89 -6.38 1.00
N ARG A 66 6.89 -6.14 0.16
CA ARG A 66 8.01 -5.27 0.48
C ARG A 66 7.75 -3.89 -0.07
N VAL A 67 8.08 -2.85 0.69
CA VAL A 67 8.12 -1.49 0.15
C VAL A 67 9.41 -1.37 -0.64
N ILE A 68 9.30 -1.09 -1.94
CA ILE A 68 10.49 -0.88 -2.77
C ILE A 68 10.88 0.58 -2.57
N ALA A 69 11.99 0.85 -1.88
CA ALA A 69 12.54 2.19 -1.77
C ALA A 69 12.87 2.73 -3.17
N GLN A 70 12.41 3.94 -3.51
CA GLN A 70 12.94 4.63 -4.67
C GLN A 70 14.32 5.18 -4.30
N SER A 71 15.37 4.71 -4.96
CA SER A 71 16.59 5.50 -5.10
C SER A 71 16.18 6.83 -5.74
N VAL A 72 16.23 7.89 -4.94
CA VAL A 72 16.06 9.28 -5.39
C VAL A 72 17.22 9.64 -6.29
#